data_AF-A0A536S2I4-F1
#
_entry.id   AF-A0A536S2I4-F1
#
_cell.length_a   1.000
_cell.length_b   1.000
_cell.length_c   1.000
_cell.angle_alpha   90.00
_cell.angle_beta   90.00
_cell.angle_gamma   90.00
#
_symmetry.space_group_name_H-M   'P 1'
#
loop_
_entity.id
_entity.type
_entity.pdbx_description
1 polymer ?
#
loop_
_entity_poly.entity_id
_entity_poly.type
_entity_poly.pdbx_seq_one_letter_code
_entity_poly.pdbx_strand_id
1 'polypeptide(L)'
;MNKALRLGHRSRARWVACVAPLVAALLVAQPALATTPSEGSGTFTFTTPIPSGPPRTADGNTFFSLTATETIHLAIEGIATVQFSQVVHASGESNVRGVITCAVCSIGGRSGMAVFRFEGNGAFTPASPLAGQFVVLSASGGLSGLHGEGTFSSIDGGGTYTFSWHFDP
;
A
#
# COMPACT_ATOMS: atom_id res chain seq x y z
N MET A 1 6.67 -94.22 -5.03
CA MET A 1 7.18 -94.40 -6.41
C MET A 1 6.66 -93.25 -7.27
N ASN A 2 7.56 -92.69 -8.11
CA ASN A 2 7.35 -91.80 -9.26
C ASN A 2 6.99 -90.32 -8.98
N LYS A 3 7.94 -89.38 -9.21
CA LYS A 3 8.27 -88.64 -10.47
C LYS A 3 7.14 -87.68 -10.89
N ALA A 4 7.33 -86.47 -11.38
CA ALA A 4 8.40 -85.47 -11.47
C ALA A 4 7.75 -84.25 -12.17
N LEU A 5 8.24 -83.04 -11.86
CA LEU A 5 8.21 -81.77 -12.61
C LEU A 5 7.11 -81.47 -13.67
N ARG A 6 6.57 -80.25 -13.62
CA ARG A 6 6.79 -79.25 -14.70
C ARG A 6 6.41 -77.81 -14.28
N LEU A 7 7.29 -76.90 -14.68
CA LEU A 7 7.21 -75.43 -14.61
C LEU A 7 5.94 -74.89 -15.28
N GLY A 8 5.36 -73.84 -14.69
CA GLY A 8 4.34 -73.00 -15.30
C GLY A 8 4.36 -71.59 -14.70
N HIS A 9 5.30 -70.77 -15.14
CA HIS A 9 5.37 -69.35 -14.79
C HIS A 9 4.40 -68.58 -15.71
N ARG A 10 3.21 -68.20 -15.23
CA ARG A 10 2.44 -67.08 -15.80
C ARG A 10 1.72 -66.30 -14.71
N SER A 11 2.31 -65.15 -14.46
CA SER A 11 1.79 -63.98 -13.77
C SER A 11 0.33 -63.67 -14.10
N ARG A 12 -0.42 -63.19 -13.08
CA ARG A 12 -1.18 -61.93 -13.16
C ARG A 12 -1.70 -61.49 -11.79
N ALA A 13 -1.01 -60.47 -11.29
CA ALA A 13 -1.50 -59.33 -10.53
C ALA A 13 -2.44 -59.57 -9.35
N ARG A 14 -1.82 -59.55 -8.17
CA ARG A 14 -2.39 -59.18 -6.88
C ARG A 14 -3.03 -57.80 -6.96
N TRP A 15 -4.35 -57.71 -6.78
CA TRP A 15 -4.98 -56.47 -6.34
C TRP A 15 -4.87 -56.41 -4.82
N VAL A 16 -3.74 -55.89 -4.34
CA VAL A 16 -3.59 -55.46 -2.94
C VAL A 16 -3.61 -53.95 -2.94
N ALA A 17 -4.47 -53.42 -2.06
CA ALA A 17 -4.77 -52.04 -1.80
C ALA A 17 -3.58 -51.06 -1.88
N CYS A 18 -3.80 -49.91 -2.52
CA CYS A 18 -2.99 -48.71 -2.31
C CYS A 18 -3.93 -47.56 -1.89
N VAL A 19 -4.39 -47.58 -0.63
CA VAL A 19 -4.88 -46.38 0.05
C VAL A 19 -3.67 -45.71 0.72
N ALA A 20 -2.88 -44.99 -0.06
CA ALA A 20 -1.86 -44.05 0.39
C ALA A 20 -1.23 -43.43 -0.88
N PRO A 21 -1.67 -42.24 -1.31
CA PRO A 21 -1.08 -41.02 -0.75
C PRO A 21 -2.03 -39.81 -0.80
N LEU A 22 -2.83 -39.56 0.23
CA LEU A 22 -3.50 -38.26 0.38
C LEU A 22 -2.98 -37.44 1.57
N VAL A 23 -2.06 -38.01 2.36
CA VAL A 23 -1.56 -37.40 3.61
C VAL A 23 -0.30 -36.54 3.38
N ALA A 24 0.38 -36.66 2.23
CA ALA A 24 1.64 -35.97 1.98
C ALA A 24 1.50 -34.50 1.49
N ALA A 25 0.29 -34.04 1.16
CA ALA A 25 0.08 -32.68 0.62
C ALA A 25 -0.30 -31.63 1.68
N LEU A 26 -0.50 -32.01 2.95
CA LEU A 26 -0.93 -31.08 4.00
C LEU A 26 0.20 -30.43 4.82
N LEU A 27 1.48 -30.70 4.51
CA LEU A 27 2.60 -30.39 5.40
C LEU A 27 3.51 -29.22 4.99
N VAL A 28 3.11 -28.37 4.04
CA VAL A 28 3.90 -27.16 3.70
C VAL A 28 3.07 -25.88 3.60
N ALA A 29 1.85 -25.87 4.15
CA ALA A 29 1.19 -24.60 4.45
C ALA A 29 1.84 -24.03 5.72
N GLN A 30 3.05 -23.46 5.60
CA GLN A 30 3.55 -22.59 6.66
C GLN A 30 2.54 -21.46 6.81
N PRO A 31 2.01 -21.19 8.02
CA PRO A 31 1.21 -20.00 8.22
C PRO A 31 2.08 -18.82 7.82
N ALA A 32 1.64 -18.04 6.81
CA ALA A 32 2.25 -16.76 6.54
C ALA A 32 2.14 -15.95 7.84
N LEU A 33 3.28 -15.72 8.50
CA LEU A 33 3.35 -14.87 9.66
C LEU A 33 3.09 -13.44 9.18
N ALA A 34 1.81 -13.05 9.13
CA ALA A 34 1.45 -11.66 8.96
C ALA A 34 2.01 -10.92 10.18
N THR A 35 3.03 -10.08 9.96
CA THR A 35 3.54 -9.19 10.99
C THR A 35 2.43 -8.24 11.39
N THR A 36 2.11 -8.18 12.69
CA THR A 36 1.15 -7.19 13.20
C THR A 36 1.63 -5.80 12.82
N PRO A 37 0.81 -4.99 12.13
CA PRO A 37 1.18 -3.63 11.80
C PRO A 37 1.48 -2.80 13.06
N SER A 38 2.47 -1.94 12.94
CA SER A 38 2.67 -0.82 13.83
C SER A 38 1.67 0.29 13.47
N GLU A 39 1.24 1.03 14.48
CA GLU A 39 0.29 2.13 14.33
C GLU A 39 0.94 3.44 14.77
N GLY A 40 0.53 4.53 14.13
CA GLY A 40 1.03 5.85 14.45
C GLY A 40 0.18 6.95 13.83
N SER A 41 0.49 8.18 14.20
CA SER A 41 -0.16 9.37 13.69
C SER A 41 0.82 10.53 13.63
N GLY A 42 0.47 11.56 12.87
CA GLY A 42 1.29 12.76 12.80
C GLY A 42 0.59 13.95 12.20
N THR A 43 1.40 14.94 11.85
CA THR A 43 0.98 16.17 11.18
C THR A 43 1.77 16.37 9.90
N PHE A 44 1.21 17.14 8.97
CA PHE A 44 1.91 17.61 7.79
C PHE A 44 1.56 19.07 7.49
N THR A 45 2.43 19.73 6.74
CA THR A 45 2.21 21.07 6.17
C THR A 45 2.72 21.13 4.74
N PHE A 46 2.09 21.95 3.91
CA PHE A 46 2.48 22.18 2.52
C PHE A 46 3.01 23.60 2.32
N THR A 47 3.93 23.75 1.38
CA THR A 47 4.12 25.02 0.69
C THR A 47 2.91 25.32 -0.20
N THR A 48 2.70 26.59 -0.56
CA THR A 48 1.70 26.96 -1.56
C THR A 48 1.86 26.10 -2.84
N PRO A 49 0.82 25.36 -3.26
CA PRO A 49 0.90 24.54 -4.46
C PRO A 49 1.08 25.38 -5.72
N ILE A 50 1.97 24.93 -6.61
CA ILE A 50 2.31 25.60 -7.87
C ILE A 50 1.70 24.81 -9.04
N PRO A 51 0.93 25.45 -9.93
CA PRO A 51 0.47 24.82 -11.16
C PRO A 51 1.61 24.45 -12.10
N SER A 52 1.62 23.19 -12.54
CA SER A 52 2.52 22.68 -13.60
C SER A 52 2.10 23.12 -15.01
N GLY A 53 0.96 23.78 -15.14
CA GLY A 53 0.43 24.34 -16.38
C GLY A 53 -0.80 25.21 -16.11
N PRO A 54 -1.36 25.84 -17.16
CA PRO A 54 -2.57 26.66 -17.01
C PRO A 54 -3.75 25.78 -16.54
N PRO A 55 -4.58 26.27 -15.59
CA PRO A 55 -5.80 25.59 -15.20
C PRO A 55 -6.75 25.41 -16.39
N ARG A 56 -7.50 24.31 -16.39
CA ARG A 56 -8.55 24.06 -17.39
C ARG A 56 -9.91 24.18 -16.72
N THR A 57 -10.93 24.58 -17.47
CA THR A 57 -12.30 24.69 -16.98
C THR A 57 -13.28 23.96 -17.90
N ALA A 58 -14.26 23.29 -17.31
CA ALA A 58 -15.38 22.66 -18.01
C ALA A 58 -16.55 22.49 -17.06
N ASP A 59 -17.77 22.83 -17.49
CA ASP A 59 -19.02 22.64 -16.72
C ASP A 59 -18.98 23.20 -15.28
N GLY A 60 -18.34 24.36 -15.10
CA GLY A 60 -18.17 25.00 -13.79
C GLY A 60 -17.08 24.39 -12.90
N ASN A 61 -16.44 23.31 -13.34
CA ASN A 61 -15.32 22.69 -12.65
C ASN A 61 -13.98 23.28 -13.13
N THR A 62 -13.02 23.39 -12.22
CA THR A 62 -11.65 23.80 -12.52
C THR A 62 -10.68 22.67 -12.23
N PHE A 63 -9.82 22.36 -13.19
CA PHE A 63 -8.87 21.27 -13.15
C PHE A 63 -7.45 21.83 -13.03
N PHE A 64 -6.74 21.40 -12.00
CA PHE A 64 -5.34 21.75 -11.75
C PHE A 64 -4.45 20.51 -11.79
N SER A 65 -3.20 20.74 -12.19
CA SER A 65 -2.08 19.81 -12.00
C SER A 65 -1.03 20.57 -11.21
N LEU A 66 -0.78 20.15 -9.97
CA LEU A 66 -0.09 20.93 -8.95
C LEU A 66 1.16 20.20 -8.47
N THR A 67 2.14 20.98 -8.03
CA THR A 67 3.31 20.49 -7.30
C THR A 67 3.50 21.32 -6.03
N ALA A 68 3.81 20.66 -4.92
CA ALA A 68 4.11 21.29 -3.64
C ALA A 68 5.23 20.54 -2.92
N THR A 69 5.78 21.17 -1.88
CA THR A 69 6.64 20.51 -0.89
C THR A 69 5.82 20.26 0.37
N GLU A 70 5.93 19.06 0.93
CA GLU A 70 5.28 18.65 2.17
C GLU A 70 6.34 18.42 3.25
N THR A 71 6.10 18.92 4.46
CA THR A 71 6.87 18.56 5.66
C THR A 71 6.00 17.69 6.54
N ILE A 72 6.47 16.48 6.86
CA ILE A 72 5.74 15.46 7.61
C ILE A 72 6.46 15.20 8.93
N HIS A 73 5.70 15.07 10.02
CA HIS A 73 6.21 14.84 11.36
C HIS A 73 5.61 13.60 12.03
N LEU A 74 6.34 13.06 12.99
CA LEU A 74 5.98 11.94 13.87
C LEU A 74 6.09 10.55 13.20
N ALA A 75 4.99 9.81 13.02
CA ALA A 75 5.05 8.41 12.57
C ALA A 75 5.78 8.22 11.23
N ILE A 76 5.64 9.20 10.35
CA ILE A 76 6.44 9.46 9.17
C ILE A 76 7.15 10.80 9.41
N GLU A 77 8.46 10.83 9.28
CA GLU A 77 9.23 12.07 9.42
C GLU A 77 10.07 12.32 8.16
N GLY A 78 9.91 13.49 7.54
CA GLY A 78 10.66 13.84 6.33
C GLY A 78 10.09 15.03 5.57
N ILE A 79 10.81 15.40 4.50
CA ILE A 79 10.36 16.39 3.52
C ILE A 79 10.11 15.67 2.21
N ALA A 80 8.95 15.89 1.61
CA ALA A 80 8.52 15.21 0.40
C ALA A 80 8.13 16.21 -0.69
N THR A 81 8.23 15.78 -1.94
CA THR A 81 7.59 16.48 -3.06
C THR A 81 6.26 15.82 -3.36
N VAL A 82 5.23 16.62 -3.58
CA VAL A 82 3.87 16.15 -3.85
C VAL A 82 3.45 16.60 -5.22
N GLN A 83 3.08 15.67 -6.08
CA GLN A 83 2.49 15.94 -7.38
C GLN A 83 1.07 15.42 -7.42
N PHE A 84 0.11 16.28 -7.72
CA PHE A 84 -1.29 15.90 -7.63
C PHE A 84 -2.18 16.63 -8.63
N SER A 85 -3.32 16.03 -8.91
CA SER A 85 -4.41 16.66 -9.64
C SER A 85 -5.49 17.07 -8.66
N GLN A 86 -6.06 18.25 -8.86
CA GLN A 86 -7.20 18.75 -8.11
C GLN A 86 -8.31 19.11 -9.09
N VAL A 87 -9.53 18.67 -8.76
CA VAL A 87 -10.75 19.12 -9.42
C VAL A 87 -11.54 19.92 -8.40
N VAL A 88 -11.62 21.23 -8.60
CA VAL A 88 -12.50 22.11 -7.82
C VAL A 88 -13.85 22.12 -8.53
N HIS A 89 -14.90 21.69 -7.85
CA HIS A 89 -16.25 21.66 -8.39
C HIS A 89 -16.94 23.00 -8.24
N ALA A 90 -18.00 23.21 -9.02
CA ALA A 90 -18.84 24.39 -8.92
C ALA A 90 -19.45 24.60 -7.52
N SER A 91 -19.57 23.53 -6.71
CA SER A 91 -20.02 23.58 -5.31
C SER A 91 -18.98 24.15 -4.33
N GLY A 92 -17.73 24.31 -4.75
CA GLY A 92 -16.59 24.66 -3.89
C GLY A 92 -15.88 23.44 -3.29
N GLU A 93 -16.47 22.25 -3.38
CA GLU A 93 -15.83 20.99 -3.00
C GLU A 93 -14.69 20.65 -3.96
N SER A 94 -13.66 19.98 -3.47
CA SER A 94 -12.55 19.49 -4.27
C SER A 94 -12.43 17.97 -4.22
N ASN A 95 -11.97 17.37 -5.31
CA ASN A 95 -11.36 16.04 -5.31
C ASN A 95 -9.87 16.19 -5.59
N VAL A 96 -9.03 15.49 -4.83
CA VAL A 96 -7.59 15.41 -5.08
C VAL A 96 -7.14 13.96 -5.23
N ARG A 97 -6.11 13.76 -6.07
CA ARG A 97 -5.36 12.52 -6.12
C ARG A 97 -3.94 12.79 -6.56
N GLY A 98 -2.97 12.08 -6.01
CA GLY A 98 -1.58 12.33 -6.34
C GLY A 98 -0.61 11.33 -5.74
N VAL A 99 0.66 11.70 -5.84
CA VAL A 99 1.81 10.96 -5.36
C VAL A 99 2.65 11.86 -4.47
N ILE A 100 3.08 11.34 -3.33
CA ILE A 100 4.04 11.94 -2.41
C ILE A 100 5.33 11.16 -2.55
N THR A 101 6.43 11.84 -2.91
CA THR A 101 7.75 11.23 -3.02
C THR A 101 8.64 11.80 -1.92
N CYS A 102 8.96 10.98 -0.92
CA CYS A 102 9.91 11.34 0.13
C CYS A 102 11.24 10.62 -0.12
N ALA A 103 12.23 11.36 -0.61
CA ALA A 103 13.55 10.81 -0.92
C ALA A 103 14.27 10.30 0.34
N VAL A 104 14.03 10.97 1.49
CA VAL A 104 14.56 10.60 2.80
C VAL A 104 13.46 10.80 3.83
N CYS A 105 12.76 9.72 4.18
CA CYS A 105 11.85 9.66 5.32
C CYS A 105 12.37 8.67 6.37
N SER A 106 11.95 8.90 7.61
CA SER A 106 12.10 7.99 8.74
C SER A 106 10.74 7.41 9.12
N ILE A 107 10.63 6.09 9.17
CA ILE A 107 9.42 5.34 9.54
C ILE A 107 9.84 4.16 10.41
N GLY A 108 9.27 4.03 11.61
CA GLY A 108 9.61 2.94 12.53
C GLY A 108 11.10 2.86 12.87
N GLY A 109 11.80 4.01 12.91
CA GLY A 109 13.24 4.10 13.19
C GLY A 109 14.15 3.69 12.02
N ARG A 110 13.60 3.43 10.82
CA ARG A 110 14.36 3.12 9.60
C ARG A 110 14.30 4.30 8.65
N SER A 111 15.39 4.54 7.92
CA SER A 111 15.46 5.64 6.95
C SER A 111 15.66 5.16 5.52
N GLY A 112 14.95 5.78 4.59
CA GLY A 112 15.01 5.42 3.19
C GLY A 112 14.09 6.29 2.34
N MET A 113 13.88 5.88 1.10
CA MET A 113 12.91 6.51 0.21
C MET A 113 11.57 5.81 0.34
N ALA A 114 10.48 6.58 0.36
CA ALA A 114 9.12 6.06 0.25
C ALA A 114 8.32 6.91 -0.74
N VAL A 115 7.44 6.23 -1.46
CA VAL A 115 6.47 6.84 -2.38
C VAL A 115 5.08 6.43 -1.92
N PHE A 116 4.21 7.40 -1.75
CA PHE A 116 2.82 7.19 -1.34
C PHE A 116 1.88 7.65 -2.44
N ARG A 117 0.73 6.98 -2.58
CA ARG A 117 -0.41 7.45 -3.36
C ARG A 117 -1.48 7.91 -2.40
N PHE A 118 -2.10 9.04 -2.68
CA PHE A 118 -3.22 9.53 -1.89
C PHE A 118 -4.39 9.96 -2.77
N GLU A 119 -5.56 9.96 -2.16
CA GLU A 119 -6.78 10.54 -2.71
C GLU A 119 -7.66 11.08 -1.58
N GLY A 120 -8.44 12.12 -1.87
CA GLY A 120 -9.33 12.71 -0.88
C GLY A 120 -10.30 13.72 -1.48
N ASN A 121 -11.25 14.15 -0.66
CA ASN A 121 -12.26 15.12 -1.04
C ASN A 121 -12.63 16.04 0.13
N GLY A 122 -13.12 17.23 -0.18
CA GLY A 122 -13.46 18.27 0.79
C GLY A 122 -13.25 19.69 0.24
N ALA A 123 -13.65 20.70 1.00
CA ALA A 123 -13.51 22.11 0.63
C ALA A 123 -12.32 22.82 1.29
N PHE A 124 -11.44 22.10 1.99
CA PHE A 124 -10.31 22.66 2.77
C PHE A 124 -10.73 23.66 3.85
N THR A 125 -11.96 23.57 4.36
CA THR A 125 -12.47 24.44 5.43
C THR A 125 -12.67 23.65 6.71
N PRO A 126 -12.77 24.29 7.90
CA PRO A 126 -13.10 23.56 9.12
C PRO A 126 -14.45 22.81 9.06
N ALA A 127 -15.42 23.30 8.29
CA ALA A 127 -16.73 22.68 8.12
C ALA A 127 -16.74 21.53 7.09
N SER A 128 -15.84 21.58 6.11
CA SER A 128 -15.60 20.52 5.12
C SER A 128 -14.10 20.39 4.88
N PRO A 129 -13.38 19.70 5.80
CA PRO A 129 -11.94 19.46 5.64
C PRO A 129 -11.70 18.58 4.42
N LEU A 130 -10.55 18.73 3.77
CA LEU A 130 -10.12 17.75 2.79
C LEU A 130 -9.70 16.48 3.54
N ALA A 131 -10.51 15.44 3.46
CA ALA A 131 -10.24 14.15 4.10
C ALA A 131 -10.05 13.05 3.05
N GLY A 132 -9.22 12.07 3.38
CA GLY A 132 -8.88 11.03 2.43
C GLY A 132 -8.03 9.92 3.00
N GLN A 133 -7.43 9.16 2.08
CA GLN A 133 -6.60 8.00 2.38
C GLN A 133 -5.32 8.01 1.55
N PHE A 134 -4.31 7.31 2.05
CA PHE A 134 -3.06 7.09 1.34
C PHE A 134 -2.54 5.67 1.56
N VAL A 135 -1.70 5.21 0.62
CA VAL A 135 -1.03 3.90 0.66
C VAL A 135 0.42 4.04 0.24
N VAL A 136 1.30 3.21 0.80
CA VAL A 136 2.68 3.05 0.33
C VAL A 136 2.65 2.36 -1.04
N LEU A 137 3.18 3.02 -2.07
CA LEU A 137 3.34 2.44 -3.40
C LEU A 137 4.67 1.68 -3.55
N SER A 138 5.74 2.24 -3.00
CA SER A 138 7.08 1.67 -3.08
C SER A 138 7.98 2.26 -2.01
N ALA A 139 8.97 1.50 -1.58
CA ALA A 139 10.00 1.97 -0.67
C ALA A 139 11.35 1.32 -0.99
N SER A 140 12.44 2.01 -0.65
CA SER A 140 13.80 1.52 -0.89
C SER A 140 14.77 2.00 0.19
N GLY A 141 16.00 1.46 0.16
CA GLY A 141 16.98 1.70 1.22
C GLY A 141 16.57 1.01 2.51
N GLY A 142 16.71 1.68 3.66
CA GLY A 142 16.28 1.13 4.96
C GLY A 142 14.78 0.92 5.08
N LEU A 143 13.98 1.44 4.15
CA LEU A 143 12.53 1.23 4.09
C LEU A 143 12.11 0.10 3.13
N SER A 144 13.05 -0.67 2.58
CA SER A 144 12.69 -1.81 1.72
C SER A 144 11.75 -2.78 2.46
N GLY A 145 10.73 -3.27 1.75
CA GLY A 145 9.67 -4.13 2.32
C GLY A 145 8.58 -3.37 3.08
N LEU A 146 8.59 -2.02 3.09
CA LEU A 146 7.53 -1.24 3.74
C LEU A 146 6.19 -1.43 3.02
N HIS A 147 5.19 -1.81 3.79
CA HIS A 147 3.78 -1.76 3.45
C HIS A 147 3.06 -0.87 4.45
N GLY A 148 2.09 -0.09 3.98
CA GLY A 148 1.29 0.71 4.89
C GLY A 148 0.19 1.51 4.20
N GLU A 149 -0.75 1.94 5.01
CA GLU A 149 -1.90 2.72 4.62
C GLU A 149 -2.34 3.64 5.76
N GLY A 150 -3.12 4.65 5.44
CA GLY A 150 -3.55 5.62 6.43
C GLY A 150 -4.63 6.54 5.93
N THR A 151 -5.15 7.37 6.84
CA THR A 151 -6.11 8.43 6.53
C THR A 151 -5.54 9.79 6.90
N PHE A 152 -6.04 10.84 6.26
CA PHE A 152 -5.65 12.21 6.55
C PHE A 152 -6.86 13.13 6.59
N SER A 153 -6.69 14.27 7.25
CA SER A 153 -7.61 15.41 7.23
C SER A 153 -6.82 16.71 7.16
N SER A 154 -7.18 17.59 6.24
CA SER A 154 -6.47 18.84 5.95
C SER A 154 -7.39 20.06 5.91
N ILE A 155 -6.89 21.14 6.50
CA ILE A 155 -7.41 22.50 6.42
C ILE A 155 -6.25 23.45 6.11
N ASP A 156 -6.48 24.48 5.29
CA ASP A 156 -5.53 25.59 5.09
C ASP A 156 -4.05 25.20 4.87
N GLY A 157 -3.80 24.18 4.03
CA GLY A 157 -2.44 23.79 3.65
C GLY A 157 -1.68 22.94 4.67
N GLY A 158 -2.34 22.41 5.69
CA GLY A 158 -1.76 21.41 6.60
C GLY A 158 -2.82 20.48 7.17
N GLY A 159 -2.41 19.53 8.01
CA GLY A 159 -3.35 18.54 8.52
C GLY A 159 -2.77 17.52 9.47
N THR A 160 -3.60 16.54 9.79
CA THR A 160 -3.25 15.36 10.59
C THR A 160 -3.43 14.09 9.78
N TYR A 161 -2.72 13.04 10.17
CA TYR A 161 -2.87 11.72 9.57
C TYR A 161 -2.73 10.59 10.60
N THR A 162 -3.28 9.43 10.26
CA THR A 162 -2.99 8.13 10.89
C THR A 162 -2.25 7.25 9.89
N PHE A 163 -1.47 6.29 10.38
CA PHE A 163 -0.68 5.39 9.55
C PHE A 163 -0.51 4.03 10.23
N SER A 164 -0.92 2.98 9.51
CA SER A 164 -0.67 1.59 9.85
C SER A 164 0.40 1.05 8.90
N TRP A 165 1.46 0.44 9.43
CA TRP A 165 2.55 -0.06 8.59
C TRP A 165 3.21 -1.33 9.13
N HIS A 166 3.80 -2.10 8.23
CA HIS A 166 4.70 -3.20 8.57
C HIS A 166 5.84 -3.28 7.57
N PHE A 167 6.86 -4.06 7.91
CA PHE A 167 7.92 -4.43 6.99
C PHE A 167 7.84 -5.93 6.74
N ASP A 168 7.82 -6.31 5.47
CA ASP A 168 8.02 -7.70 5.07
C ASP A 168 9.46 -8.15 5.39
N PRO A 169 9.67 -9.46 5.66
CA PRO A 169 10.99 -10.02 5.97
C PRO A 169 12.04 -9.86 4.86
#